data_AF-A0A286A8U1-F1
#
_entry.id   AF-A0A286A8U1-F1
#
_cell.length_a   1.000
_cell.length_b   1.000
_cell.length_c   1.000
_cell.angle_alpha   90.00
_cell.angle_beta   90.00
_cell.angle_gamma   90.00
#
_symmetry.space_group_name_H-M   'P 1'
#
loop_
_entity.id
_entity.type
_entity.pdbx_description
1 polymer ?
#
loop_
_entity_poly.entity_id
_entity_poly.type
_entity_poly.pdbx_seq_one_letter_code
_entity_poly.pdbx_strand_id
1 'polypeptide(L)'
;MKYVSLIIFIFIIGCNPIPKKDAHPEVPLLTELLKDNSKFRKVLDTEDLSELIFLNDDRILIKPNNSNLPFKIIEANKNVIFQDVYDWNLPFYVDKLGNLYFNRKKFFYPDYKKQEHFKTVVFADSLSKKSEQLKDLNDSLRLKSIEKYERELLRPYGLKPCEYTIVNTASCNVFTIRNGALLVRQTELFKIEIQKPKFEIPKFDDDILTGWNNGRLPNPVYLAYYKLNNQKFKCNDMTMPKTVTLRNKTYLYAASLGLYEVLF
;
A
#
# COMPACT_ATOMS: atom_id res chain seq x y z
N MET A 1 -35.67 37.09 -4.65
CA MET A 1 -34.33 37.52 -5.12
C MET A 1 -33.16 37.26 -4.16
N LYS A 2 -33.34 36.66 -2.97
CA LYS A 2 -32.21 36.39 -2.03
C LYS A 2 -31.52 35.02 -2.18
N TYR A 3 -32.12 34.08 -2.89
CA TYR A 3 -31.55 32.73 -3.09
C TYR A 3 -30.80 32.55 -4.42
N VAL A 4 -30.98 33.47 -5.38
CA VAL A 4 -30.28 33.42 -6.68
C VAL A 4 -28.79 33.70 -6.49
N SER A 5 -28.43 34.64 -5.61
CA SER A 5 -27.01 34.90 -5.27
C SER A 5 -26.34 33.72 -4.56
N LEU A 6 -27.07 32.92 -3.77
CA LEU A 6 -26.52 31.75 -3.08
C LEU A 6 -26.19 30.62 -4.07
N ILE A 7 -27.06 30.39 -5.07
CA ILE A 7 -26.84 29.40 -6.12
C ILE A 7 -25.65 29.80 -7.00
N ILE A 8 -25.54 31.08 -7.38
CA ILE A 8 -24.40 31.59 -8.15
C ILE A 8 -23.09 31.45 -7.36
N PHE A 9 -23.09 31.71 -6.05
CA PHE A 9 -21.91 31.52 -5.20
C PHE A 9 -21.47 30.05 -5.11
N ILE A 10 -22.41 29.09 -5.08
CA ILE A 10 -22.12 27.65 -5.08
C ILE A 10 -21.52 27.22 -6.43
N PHE A 11 -21.92 27.81 -7.55
CA PHE A 11 -21.31 27.56 -8.87
C PHE A 11 -19.93 28.20 -9.05
N ILE A 12 -19.62 29.29 -8.35
CA ILE A 12 -18.32 29.98 -8.42
C ILE A 12 -17.28 29.28 -7.52
N ILE A 13 -17.72 28.68 -6.40
CA ILE A 13 -16.83 28.00 -5.43
C ILE A 13 -16.77 26.48 -5.66
N GLY A 14 -17.77 25.90 -6.33
CA GLY A 14 -17.76 24.49 -6.71
C GLY A 14 -16.79 24.22 -7.86
N CYS A 15 -16.05 23.10 -7.81
CA CYS A 15 -15.33 22.57 -8.97
C CYS A 15 -16.26 22.58 -10.19
N ASN A 16 -15.90 23.35 -11.22
CA ASN A 16 -16.70 23.46 -12.44
C ASN A 16 -16.83 22.05 -13.07
N PRO A 17 -18.04 21.45 -13.10
CA PRO A 17 -18.22 20.06 -13.51
C PRO A 17 -18.18 19.87 -15.03
N ILE A 18 -17.90 20.95 -15.77
CA ILE A 18 -17.88 20.97 -17.23
C ILE A 18 -16.48 20.54 -17.72
N PRO A 19 -16.39 19.46 -18.51
CA PRO A 19 -15.16 19.07 -19.15
C PRO A 19 -14.54 20.20 -19.97
N LYS A 20 -13.25 20.43 -19.77
CA LYS A 20 -12.42 21.36 -20.54
C LYS A 20 -11.61 20.58 -21.58
N LYS A 21 -11.17 21.30 -22.62
CA LYS A 21 -10.16 20.78 -23.54
C LYS A 21 -8.81 20.70 -22.83
N ASP A 22 -7.96 19.82 -23.34
CA ASP A 22 -6.56 19.73 -22.95
C ASP A 22 -5.87 21.10 -23.07
N ALA A 23 -5.30 21.58 -21.96
CA ALA A 23 -4.58 22.85 -21.89
C ALA A 23 -3.23 22.79 -22.60
N HIS A 24 -2.64 21.59 -22.67
CA HIS A 24 -1.30 21.34 -23.23
C HIS A 24 -1.32 20.18 -24.23
N PRO A 25 -2.01 20.33 -25.38
CA PRO A 25 -2.07 19.30 -26.41
C PRO A 25 -0.68 18.92 -26.96
N GLU A 26 0.28 19.84 -26.92
CA GLU A 26 1.68 19.65 -27.35
C GLU A 26 2.51 18.76 -26.41
N VAL A 27 2.08 18.61 -25.17
CA VAL A 27 2.80 17.81 -24.17
C VAL A 27 2.43 16.33 -24.34
N PRO A 28 3.40 15.40 -24.41
CA PRO A 28 3.11 13.98 -24.66
C PRO A 28 2.41 13.32 -23.46
N LEU A 29 1.65 12.28 -23.74
CA LEU A 29 1.15 11.38 -22.68
C LEU A 29 2.33 10.62 -22.05
N LEU A 30 2.25 10.32 -20.74
CA LEU A 30 3.27 9.52 -20.05
C LEU A 30 3.53 8.19 -20.77
N THR A 31 2.47 7.53 -21.26
CA THR A 31 2.58 6.27 -22.01
C THR A 31 3.33 6.40 -23.33
N GLU A 32 3.29 7.58 -23.96
CA GLU A 32 4.05 7.88 -25.17
C GLU A 32 5.50 8.23 -24.83
N LEU A 33 5.70 9.03 -23.78
CA LEU A 33 7.03 9.41 -23.29
C LEU A 33 7.86 8.17 -22.92
N LEU A 34 7.24 7.19 -22.25
CA LEU A 34 7.91 5.95 -21.82
C LEU A 34 8.29 5.00 -22.96
N LYS A 35 7.87 5.27 -24.21
CA LYS A 35 8.33 4.52 -25.40
C LYS A 35 9.71 4.97 -25.88
N ASP A 36 10.18 6.15 -25.44
CA ASP A 36 11.50 6.66 -25.79
C ASP A 36 12.60 5.96 -24.97
N ASN A 37 13.12 4.87 -25.54
CA ASN A 37 14.17 4.06 -24.93
C ASN A 37 15.51 4.81 -24.73
N SER A 38 15.69 5.97 -25.35
CA SER A 38 16.87 6.81 -25.09
C SER A 38 16.75 7.58 -23.77
N LYS A 39 15.53 7.78 -23.28
CA LYS A 39 15.23 8.52 -22.04
C LYS A 39 14.79 7.63 -20.89
N PHE A 40 14.10 6.53 -21.19
CA PHE A 40 13.55 5.63 -20.18
C PHE A 40 13.86 4.18 -20.51
N ARG A 41 14.34 3.43 -19.51
CA ARG A 41 14.53 1.97 -19.65
C ARG A 41 13.58 1.24 -18.72
N LYS A 42 12.70 0.40 -19.27
CA LYS A 42 11.79 -0.43 -18.46
C LYS A 42 12.59 -1.44 -17.63
N VAL A 43 12.39 -1.40 -16.32
CA VAL A 43 13.02 -2.29 -15.35
C VAL A 43 12.07 -3.42 -14.98
N LEU A 44 10.84 -3.08 -14.60
CA LEU A 44 9.89 -4.03 -14.05
C LEU A 44 8.48 -3.71 -14.55
N ASP A 45 7.74 -4.75 -14.92
CA ASP A 45 6.30 -4.67 -15.18
C ASP A 45 5.50 -4.81 -13.87
N THR A 46 4.27 -4.34 -13.88
CA THR A 46 3.32 -4.45 -12.77
C THR A 46 2.25 -5.52 -13.02
N GLU A 47 2.30 -6.22 -14.15
CA GLU A 47 1.49 -7.41 -14.38
C GLU A 47 1.69 -8.44 -13.25
N ASP A 48 0.58 -9.00 -12.77
CA ASP A 48 0.52 -9.92 -11.62
C ASP A 48 1.04 -9.39 -10.27
N LEU A 49 1.19 -8.07 -10.13
CA LEU A 49 1.61 -7.44 -8.87
C LEU A 49 0.45 -6.76 -8.16
N SER A 50 0.36 -6.97 -6.84
CA SER A 50 -0.51 -6.14 -6.00
C SER A 50 0.22 -4.89 -5.55
N GLU A 51 1.51 -4.98 -5.25
CA GLU A 51 2.28 -3.84 -4.76
C GLU A 51 3.78 -3.94 -5.08
N LEU A 52 4.37 -2.78 -5.38
CA LEU A 52 5.82 -2.56 -5.40
C LEU A 52 6.25 -1.63 -4.27
N ILE A 53 7.17 -2.14 -3.45
CA ILE A 53 7.62 -1.48 -2.23
C ILE A 53 9.12 -1.29 -2.33
N PHE A 54 9.56 -0.03 -2.27
CA PHE A 54 10.97 0.32 -2.29
C PHE A 54 11.49 0.31 -0.86
N LEU A 55 12.52 -0.49 -0.58
CA LEU A 55 13.17 -0.59 0.72
C LEU A 55 14.26 0.50 0.84
N ASN A 56 14.67 0.81 2.07
CA ASN A 56 15.65 1.85 2.34
C ASN A 56 17.08 1.48 1.87
N ASP A 57 17.37 0.19 1.67
CA ASP A 57 18.64 -0.37 1.19
C ASP A 57 18.71 -0.51 -0.35
N ASP A 58 17.87 0.24 -1.07
CA ASP A 58 17.73 0.25 -2.52
C ASP A 58 17.20 -1.05 -3.16
N ARG A 59 16.73 -2.00 -2.34
CA ARG A 59 16.04 -3.19 -2.82
C ARG A 59 14.55 -2.93 -3.03
N ILE A 60 13.92 -3.80 -3.79
CA ILE A 60 12.50 -3.71 -4.16
C ILE A 60 11.82 -4.99 -3.69
N LEU A 61 10.83 -4.86 -2.82
CA LEU A 61 9.92 -5.94 -2.47
C LEU A 61 8.75 -5.95 -3.45
N ILE A 62 8.57 -7.12 -4.07
CA ILE A 62 7.54 -7.42 -5.05
C ILE A 62 6.48 -8.27 -4.37
N LYS A 63 5.30 -7.69 -4.17
CA LYS A 63 4.13 -8.39 -3.62
C LYS A 63 3.20 -8.81 -4.76
N PRO A 64 3.00 -10.12 -5.00
CA PRO A 64 2.15 -10.59 -6.09
C PRO A 64 0.67 -10.27 -5.81
N ASN A 65 -0.17 -10.30 -6.83
CA ASN A 65 -1.64 -10.18 -6.72
C ASN A 65 -2.33 -11.54 -6.51
N ASN A 66 -1.59 -12.65 -6.62
CA ASN A 66 -2.09 -14.02 -6.50
C ASN A 66 -1.32 -14.76 -5.41
N SER A 67 -2.03 -15.49 -4.54
CA SER A 67 -1.45 -16.23 -3.43
C SER A 67 -0.55 -17.41 -3.82
N ASN A 68 -0.68 -17.90 -5.04
CA ASN A 68 0.15 -19.00 -5.56
C ASN A 68 1.48 -18.50 -6.13
N LEU A 69 1.63 -17.19 -6.34
CA LEU A 69 2.86 -16.60 -6.84
C LEU A 69 3.79 -16.23 -5.67
N PRO A 70 5.10 -16.39 -5.84
CA PRO A 70 6.04 -16.05 -4.77
C PRO A 70 6.22 -14.54 -4.67
N PHE A 71 6.36 -14.04 -3.45
CA PHE A 71 6.89 -12.69 -3.25
C PHE A 71 8.40 -12.71 -3.47
N LYS A 72 8.96 -11.57 -3.85
CA LYS A 72 10.40 -11.45 -4.15
C LYS A 72 10.99 -10.21 -3.52
N ILE A 73 12.26 -10.29 -3.15
CA ILE A 73 13.10 -9.10 -2.91
C ILE A 73 14.16 -9.10 -3.99
N ILE A 74 14.19 -8.04 -4.79
CA ILE A 74 15.13 -7.90 -5.90
C ILE A 74 15.96 -6.62 -5.74
N GLU A 75 17.07 -6.58 -6.46
CA GLU A 75 17.78 -5.34 -6.75
C GLU A 75 17.25 -4.71 -8.06
N ALA A 76 17.52 -3.43 -8.29
CA ALA A 76 17.10 -2.72 -9.50
C ALA A 76 17.64 -3.34 -10.81
N ASN A 77 18.74 -4.10 -10.75
CA ASN A 77 19.29 -4.87 -11.89
C ASN A 77 18.63 -6.25 -12.07
N LYS A 78 17.52 -6.53 -11.36
CA LYS A 78 16.76 -7.78 -11.38
C LYS A 78 17.43 -8.98 -10.70
N ASN A 79 18.53 -8.78 -9.97
CA ASN A 79 19.08 -9.84 -9.13
C ASN A 79 18.09 -10.18 -8.01
N VAL A 80 17.68 -11.44 -7.93
CA VAL A 80 16.77 -11.93 -6.89
C VAL A 80 17.58 -12.23 -5.62
N ILE A 81 17.26 -11.55 -4.53
CA ILE A 81 17.88 -11.73 -3.21
C ILE A 81 17.08 -12.72 -2.38
N PHE A 82 15.75 -12.68 -2.50
CA PHE A 82 14.85 -13.58 -1.78
C PHE A 82 13.63 -13.91 -2.63
N GLN A 83 13.13 -15.14 -2.49
CA GLN A 83 11.88 -15.58 -3.10
C GLN A 83 11.25 -16.71 -2.27
N ASP A 84 10.00 -16.55 -1.87
CA ASP A 84 9.21 -17.60 -1.18
C ASP A 84 7.71 -17.37 -1.39
N VAL A 85 6.89 -18.38 -1.14
CA VAL A 85 5.42 -18.29 -1.18
C VAL A 85 4.92 -18.08 0.25
N TYR A 86 4.17 -17.01 0.48
CA TYR A 86 3.55 -16.75 1.78
C TYR A 86 2.08 -17.17 1.78
N ASP A 87 1.59 -17.67 2.92
CA ASP A 87 0.17 -17.93 3.14
C ASP A 87 -0.53 -16.60 3.47
N TRP A 88 -1.45 -16.18 2.61
CA TRP A 88 -2.15 -14.90 2.73
C TRP A 88 -3.13 -14.87 3.92
N ASN A 89 -3.43 -16.04 4.50
CA ASN A 89 -4.21 -16.13 5.74
C ASN A 89 -3.34 -15.92 6.99
N LEU A 90 -2.01 -15.85 6.82
CA LEU A 90 -1.08 -15.59 7.91
C LEU A 90 -0.47 -14.17 7.79
N PRO A 91 -0.10 -13.56 8.92
CA PRO A 91 0.57 -12.27 8.90
C PRO A 91 1.90 -12.30 8.13
N PHE A 92 2.11 -11.26 7.33
CA PHE A 92 3.38 -10.89 6.73
C PHE A 92 3.81 -9.55 7.31
N TYR A 93 4.97 -9.54 7.96
CA TYR A 93 5.54 -8.35 8.58
C TYR A 93 6.99 -8.14 8.17
N VAL A 94 7.36 -6.89 7.88
CA VAL A 94 8.76 -6.49 7.70
C VAL A 94 9.11 -5.48 8.78
N ASP A 95 10.11 -5.80 9.60
CA ASP A 95 10.55 -4.93 10.69
C ASP A 95 11.44 -3.78 10.20
N LYS A 96 11.80 -2.87 11.10
CA LYS A 96 12.67 -1.72 10.83
C LYS A 96 14.10 -2.09 10.40
N LEU A 97 14.54 -3.31 10.70
CA LEU A 97 15.87 -3.82 10.31
C LEU A 97 15.82 -4.55 8.96
N GLY A 98 14.63 -4.76 8.38
CA GLY A 98 14.45 -5.50 7.15
C GLY A 98 14.24 -7.00 7.34
N ASN A 99 14.12 -7.51 8.57
CA ASN A 99 13.79 -8.92 8.77
C ASN A 99 12.36 -9.19 8.31
N LEU A 100 12.13 -10.36 7.72
CA LEU A 100 10.82 -10.78 7.24
C LEU A 100 10.20 -11.77 8.22
N TYR A 101 8.91 -11.63 8.45
CA TYR A 101 8.14 -12.49 9.34
C TYR A 101 6.87 -12.93 8.63
N PHE A 102 6.84 -14.18 8.20
CA PHE A 102 5.68 -14.78 7.55
C PHE A 102 5.74 -16.30 7.68
N ASN A 103 4.62 -16.99 7.47
CA ASN A 103 4.53 -18.46 7.62
C ASN A 103 5.10 -18.99 8.94
N ARG A 104 4.96 -18.22 10.04
CA ARG A 104 5.51 -18.54 11.38
C ARG A 104 7.04 -18.71 11.39
N LYS A 105 7.73 -18.04 10.48
CA LYS A 105 9.18 -18.00 10.39
C LYS A 105 9.67 -16.56 10.41
N LYS A 106 10.89 -16.38 10.89
CA LYS A 106 11.66 -15.15 10.73
C LYS A 106 12.80 -15.42 9.75
N PHE A 107 12.95 -14.56 8.76
CA PHE A 107 14.06 -14.54 7.82
C PHE A 107 14.94 -13.32 8.12
N PHE A 108 16.23 -13.56 8.31
CA PHE A 108 17.15 -12.53 8.78
C PHE A 108 17.72 -11.72 7.61
N TYR A 109 17.59 -10.41 7.68
CA TYR A 109 18.32 -9.47 6.82
C TYR A 109 19.85 -9.65 7.02
N PRO A 110 20.72 -9.42 6.01
CA PRO A 110 20.46 -8.87 4.67
C PRO A 110 20.22 -9.89 3.55
N ASP A 111 20.60 -11.15 3.73
CA ASP A 111 20.60 -12.15 2.64
C ASP A 111 19.48 -13.18 2.80
N TYR A 112 18.75 -13.15 3.93
CA TYR A 112 17.60 -14.00 4.21
C TYR A 112 17.90 -15.50 4.19
N LYS A 113 19.18 -15.90 4.23
CA LYS A 113 19.58 -17.31 4.24
C LYS A 113 19.34 -17.95 5.60
N LYS A 114 19.54 -17.18 6.67
CA LYS A 114 19.20 -17.63 8.02
C LYS A 114 17.70 -17.49 8.24
N GLN A 115 17.07 -18.57 8.69
CA GLN A 115 15.67 -18.59 9.11
C GLN A 115 15.50 -19.32 10.43
N GLU A 116 14.49 -18.94 11.20
CA GLU A 116 14.09 -19.65 12.42
C GLU A 116 12.56 -19.65 12.57
N HIS A 117 12.05 -20.60 13.35
CA HIS A 117 10.64 -20.56 13.74
C HIS A 117 10.38 -19.32 14.61
N PHE A 118 9.30 -18.61 14.34
CA PHE A 118 8.96 -17.38 15.05
C PHE A 118 7.50 -17.36 15.49
N LYS A 119 7.29 -17.09 16.78
CA LYS A 119 5.95 -17.09 17.37
C LYS A 119 5.11 -15.96 16.78
N THR A 120 3.91 -16.30 16.32
CA THR A 120 2.92 -15.34 15.83
C THR A 120 1.62 -15.51 16.61
N VAL A 121 1.05 -14.40 17.08
CA VAL A 121 -0.19 -14.36 17.83
C VAL A 121 -1.17 -13.45 17.11
N VAL A 122 -2.15 -14.07 16.45
CA VAL A 122 -3.30 -13.39 15.86
C VAL A 122 -4.43 -13.44 16.89
N PHE A 123 -4.77 -12.28 17.45
CA PHE A 123 -5.75 -12.22 18.54
C PHE A 123 -7.15 -12.59 18.04
N ALA A 124 -7.54 -12.16 16.85
CA ALA A 124 -8.84 -12.47 16.24
C ALA A 124 -9.06 -13.99 16.11
N ASP A 125 -8.10 -14.72 15.56
CA ASP A 125 -8.18 -16.19 15.42
C ASP A 125 -8.33 -16.89 16.77
N SER A 126 -7.56 -16.44 17.76
CA SER A 126 -7.57 -17.00 19.11
C SER A 126 -8.94 -16.77 19.78
N LEU A 127 -9.51 -15.57 19.63
CA LEU A 127 -10.83 -15.22 20.15
C LEU A 127 -11.95 -15.97 19.41
N SER A 128 -11.86 -16.10 18.08
CA SER A 128 -12.84 -16.84 17.27
C SER A 128 -12.88 -18.31 17.69
N LYS A 129 -11.71 -18.96 17.78
CA LYS A 129 -11.61 -20.35 18.24
C LYS A 129 -12.15 -20.53 19.65
N LYS A 130 -11.88 -19.57 20.55
CA LYS A 130 -12.44 -19.61 21.91
C LYS A 130 -13.96 -19.44 21.90
N SER A 131 -14.47 -18.55 21.06
CA SER A 131 -15.91 -18.32 20.89
C SER A 131 -16.63 -19.57 20.39
N GLU A 132 -16.04 -20.30 19.43
CA GLU A 132 -16.58 -21.58 18.93
C GLU A 132 -16.64 -22.67 20.01
N GLN A 133 -15.62 -22.75 20.88
CA GLN A 133 -15.60 -23.68 22.02
C GLN A 133 -16.70 -23.39 23.05
N LEU A 134 -17.24 -22.18 23.06
CA LEU A 134 -18.24 -21.70 24.03
C LEU A 134 -19.63 -21.59 23.40
N LYS A 135 -19.85 -22.15 22.20
CA LYS A 135 -21.10 -22.02 21.44
C LYS A 135 -22.35 -22.52 22.19
N ASP A 136 -22.17 -23.48 23.11
CA ASP A 136 -23.26 -24.11 23.86
C ASP A 136 -23.64 -23.32 25.14
N LEU A 137 -22.90 -22.26 25.47
CA LEU A 137 -23.24 -21.37 26.58
C LEU A 137 -24.22 -20.29 26.13
N ASN A 138 -25.03 -19.78 27.07
CA ASN A 138 -25.81 -18.58 26.83
C ASN A 138 -24.93 -17.36 26.57
N ASP A 139 -25.49 -16.35 25.89
CA ASP A 139 -24.74 -15.19 25.41
C ASP A 139 -23.99 -14.43 26.52
N SER A 140 -24.62 -14.30 27.70
CA SER A 140 -24.02 -13.58 28.84
C SER A 140 -22.79 -14.31 29.40
N LEU A 141 -22.89 -15.64 29.56
CA LEU A 141 -21.77 -16.47 30.04
C LEU A 141 -20.67 -16.57 29.00
N ARG A 142 -21.03 -16.65 27.71
CA ARG A 142 -20.10 -16.66 26.59
C ARG A 142 -19.32 -15.35 26.53
N LEU A 143 -19.98 -14.20 26.56
CA LEU A 143 -19.34 -12.88 26.53
C LEU A 143 -18.34 -12.72 27.68
N LYS A 144 -18.76 -12.98 28.92
CA LYS A 144 -17.90 -12.90 30.11
C LYS A 144 -16.67 -13.81 30.01
N SER A 145 -16.84 -15.00 29.44
CA SER A 145 -15.76 -15.97 29.26
C SER A 145 -14.77 -15.54 28.17
N ILE A 146 -15.25 -14.95 27.08
CA ILE A 146 -14.42 -14.39 26.01
C ILE A 146 -13.63 -13.19 26.53
N GLU A 147 -14.26 -12.25 27.24
CA GLU A 147 -13.59 -11.08 27.82
C GLU A 147 -12.48 -11.47 28.80
N LYS A 148 -12.74 -12.47 29.65
CA LYS A 148 -11.72 -13.01 30.57
C LYS A 148 -10.54 -13.59 29.79
N TYR A 149 -10.83 -14.42 28.79
CA TYR A 149 -9.81 -15.03 27.95
C TYR A 149 -8.99 -13.98 27.17
N GLU A 150 -9.63 -12.95 26.64
CA GLU A 150 -8.95 -11.86 25.95
C GLU A 150 -7.94 -11.15 26.87
N ARG A 151 -8.35 -10.81 28.11
CA ARG A 151 -7.45 -10.20 29.11
C ARG A 151 -6.26 -11.10 29.42
N GLU A 152 -6.47 -12.40 29.59
CA GLU A 152 -5.41 -13.38 29.82
C GLU A 152 -4.46 -13.49 28.63
N LEU A 153 -4.98 -13.47 27.41
CA LEU A 153 -4.21 -13.55 26.16
C LEU A 153 -3.34 -12.30 25.93
N LEU A 154 -3.85 -11.12 26.28
CA LEU A 154 -3.17 -9.83 26.07
C LEU A 154 -2.12 -9.51 27.15
N ARG A 155 -2.31 -10.00 28.38
CA ARG A 155 -1.47 -9.68 29.55
C ARG A 155 0.02 -9.94 29.35
N PRO A 156 0.49 -11.08 28.79
CA PRO A 156 1.92 -11.34 28.58
C PRO A 156 2.60 -10.34 27.66
N TYR A 157 1.80 -9.61 26.87
CA TYR A 157 2.26 -8.64 25.90
C TYR A 157 2.04 -7.20 26.36
N GLY A 158 1.60 -6.97 27.59
CA GLY A 158 1.32 -5.63 28.11
C GLY A 158 0.28 -4.88 27.29
N LEU A 159 -0.67 -5.60 26.70
CA LEU A 159 -1.81 -5.05 25.97
C LEU A 159 -3.07 -5.11 26.84
N LYS A 160 -4.00 -4.20 26.58
CA LYS A 160 -5.32 -4.15 27.24
C LYS A 160 -6.42 -4.40 26.20
N PRO A 161 -7.58 -4.94 26.60
CA PRO A 161 -8.74 -5.02 25.72
C PRO A 161 -9.10 -3.64 25.14
N CYS A 162 -9.68 -3.63 23.95
CA CYS A 162 -10.14 -2.39 23.32
C CYS A 162 -11.38 -1.90 24.02
N GLU A 163 -11.35 -0.64 24.43
CA GLU A 163 -12.54 0.06 24.88
C GLU A 163 -13.35 0.48 23.64
N TYR A 164 -14.61 0.03 23.56
CA TYR A 164 -15.62 0.39 22.55
C TYR A 164 -15.30 -0.03 21.09
N THR A 165 -15.77 -1.21 20.69
CA THR A 165 -15.64 -1.77 19.33
C THR A 165 -16.48 -1.07 18.24
N ILE A 166 -17.36 -0.14 18.61
CA ILE A 166 -18.44 0.33 17.73
C ILE A 166 -18.05 1.56 16.88
N VAL A 167 -17.07 2.38 17.30
CA VAL A 167 -16.89 3.71 16.68
C VAL A 167 -15.46 4.02 16.18
N ASN A 168 -14.41 3.46 16.79
CA ASN A 168 -13.05 3.65 16.29
C ASN A 168 -12.06 2.62 16.86
N THR A 169 -11.77 1.55 16.12
CA THR A 169 -10.80 0.52 16.51
C THR A 169 -9.35 0.88 16.16
N ALA A 170 -9.10 2.01 15.49
CA ALA A 170 -7.77 2.37 15.01
C ALA A 170 -6.74 2.58 16.14
N SER A 171 -7.18 3.13 17.28
CA SER A 171 -6.37 3.31 18.51
C SER A 171 -5.92 1.99 19.15
N CYS A 172 -6.41 0.88 18.62
CA CYS A 172 -6.32 -0.44 19.18
C CYS A 172 -5.61 -1.44 18.26
N ASN A 173 -5.28 -1.01 17.05
CA ASN A 173 -4.58 -1.83 16.08
C ASN A 173 -3.17 -2.12 16.56
N VAL A 174 -2.81 -3.40 16.56
CA VAL A 174 -1.46 -3.86 16.90
C VAL A 174 -0.95 -4.70 15.74
N PHE A 175 0.20 -4.32 15.19
CA PHE A 175 0.92 -5.17 14.25
C PHE A 175 2.42 -4.92 14.43
N THR A 176 3.01 -5.60 15.40
CA THR A 176 4.39 -5.33 15.84
C THR A 176 4.99 -6.55 16.52
N ILE A 177 6.29 -6.52 16.71
CA ILE A 177 7.00 -7.51 17.52
C ILE A 177 7.10 -7.01 18.96
N ARG A 178 6.73 -7.86 19.92
CA ARG A 178 6.90 -7.61 21.35
C ARG A 178 7.09 -8.94 22.07
N ASN A 179 8.02 -8.98 23.03
CA ASN A 179 8.30 -10.17 23.84
C ASN A 179 8.52 -11.46 23.02
N GLY A 180 9.31 -11.35 21.94
CA GLY A 180 9.68 -12.49 21.09
C GLY A 180 8.53 -13.06 20.24
N ALA A 181 7.43 -12.32 20.06
CA ALA A 181 6.31 -12.72 19.22
C ALA A 181 5.86 -11.59 18.30
N LEU A 182 5.40 -11.94 17.10
CA LEU A 182 4.66 -11.06 16.21
C LEU A 182 3.20 -11.02 16.66
N LEU A 183 2.72 -9.83 17.03
CA LEU A 183 1.40 -9.60 17.57
C LEU A 183 0.52 -8.92 16.52
N VAL A 184 -0.65 -9.49 16.25
CA VAL A 184 -1.58 -8.99 15.23
C VAL A 184 -2.99 -8.86 15.79
N ARG A 185 -3.45 -7.61 15.88
CA ARG A 185 -4.77 -7.17 16.35
C ARG A 185 -5.35 -6.16 15.36
N GLN A 186 -5.57 -6.58 14.12
CA GLN A 186 -6.21 -5.80 13.06
C GLN A 186 -6.61 -6.76 11.93
N THR A 187 -7.40 -6.27 10.98
CA THR A 187 -7.83 -7.05 9.82
C THR A 187 -6.74 -7.19 8.76
N GLU A 188 -5.93 -6.15 8.54
CA GLU A 188 -4.84 -6.19 7.58
C GLU A 188 -3.68 -7.06 8.08
N LEU A 189 -3.38 -8.12 7.33
CA LEU A 189 -2.33 -9.09 7.65
C LEU A 189 -1.00 -8.78 6.96
N PHE A 190 -0.86 -7.64 6.29
CA PHE A 190 0.39 -7.21 5.67
C PHE A 190 0.83 -5.87 6.24
N LYS A 191 2.07 -5.78 6.74
CA LYS A 191 2.65 -4.50 7.21
C LYS A 191 4.15 -4.46 7.00
N ILE A 192 4.64 -3.27 6.63
CA ILE A 192 6.05 -2.98 6.46
C ILE A 192 6.42 -1.75 7.29
N GLU A 193 7.48 -1.86 8.09
CA GLU A 193 8.04 -0.74 8.85
C GLU A 193 9.30 -0.13 8.21
N ILE A 194 9.79 -0.74 7.13
CA ILE A 194 10.97 -0.29 6.40
C ILE A 194 10.60 -0.02 4.94
N GLN A 195 10.45 1.26 4.61
CA GLN A 195 10.19 1.68 3.25
C GLN A 195 10.89 2.99 2.96
N LYS A 196 11.36 3.13 1.73
CA LYS A 196 11.89 4.38 1.22
C LYS A 196 10.72 5.33 0.97
N PRO A 197 10.80 6.58 1.44
CA PRO A 197 9.85 7.61 1.03
C PRO A 197 9.81 7.68 -0.49
N LYS A 198 8.60 7.59 -1.06
CA LYS A 198 8.36 7.83 -2.49
C LYS A 198 8.34 9.34 -2.70
N PHE A 199 9.00 9.84 -3.74
CA PHE A 199 8.99 11.26 -4.07
C PHE A 199 7.90 11.56 -5.11
N GLU A 200 7.27 12.72 -4.97
CA GLU A 200 6.29 13.21 -5.93
C GLU A 200 6.99 13.96 -7.07
N ILE A 201 6.41 13.86 -8.26
CA ILE A 201 6.88 14.61 -9.42
C ILE A 201 6.18 15.98 -9.38
N PRO A 202 6.92 17.10 -9.44
CA PRO A 202 6.30 18.42 -9.48
C PRO A 202 5.32 18.55 -10.65
N LYS A 203 4.17 19.16 -10.38
CA LYS A 203 3.24 19.59 -11.43
C LYS A 203 3.66 20.95 -11.99
N PHE A 204 3.42 21.18 -13.28
CA PHE A 204 3.70 22.48 -13.91
C PHE A 204 2.43 23.25 -14.31
N ASP A 205 1.28 22.62 -14.21
CA ASP A 205 -0.03 23.21 -14.43
C ASP A 205 -1.08 22.46 -13.58
N ASP A 206 -2.27 23.05 -13.44
CA ASP A 206 -3.37 22.51 -12.66
C ASP A 206 -4.05 21.32 -13.37
N ASP A 207 -4.63 20.41 -12.58
CA ASP A 207 -5.39 19.30 -13.12
C ASP A 207 -6.67 19.81 -13.80
N ILE A 208 -6.96 19.31 -15.00
CA ILE A 208 -8.16 19.71 -15.74
C ILE A 208 -9.13 18.54 -15.88
N LEU A 209 -10.41 18.80 -15.59
CA LEU A 209 -11.48 17.84 -15.86
C LEU A 209 -11.63 17.72 -17.38
N THR A 210 -11.36 16.55 -17.95
CA THR A 210 -11.48 16.31 -19.41
C THR A 210 -12.67 15.45 -19.79
N GLY A 211 -13.29 14.80 -18.81
CA GLY A 211 -14.48 13.99 -19.05
C GLY A 211 -15.01 13.34 -17.78
N TRP A 212 -16.04 12.53 -17.98
CA TRP A 212 -16.64 11.69 -16.95
C TRP A 212 -16.66 10.25 -17.45
N ASN A 213 -16.19 9.33 -16.62
CA ASN A 213 -16.31 7.90 -16.88
C ASN A 213 -17.70 7.46 -16.42
N ASN A 214 -18.50 6.93 -17.36
CA ASN A 214 -19.85 6.47 -17.09
C ASN A 214 -19.84 5.03 -16.58
N GLY A 215 -19.58 4.87 -15.27
CA GLY A 215 -19.73 3.61 -14.54
C GLY A 215 -21.03 3.56 -13.74
N ARG A 216 -21.15 2.54 -12.85
CA ARG A 216 -22.28 2.44 -11.89
C ARG A 216 -22.39 3.69 -10.99
N LEU A 217 -21.26 4.33 -10.71
CA LEU A 217 -21.16 5.67 -10.16
C LEU A 217 -20.26 6.48 -11.12
N PRO A 218 -20.74 7.60 -11.68
CA PRO A 218 -19.92 8.46 -12.53
C PRO A 218 -18.71 8.97 -11.75
N ASN A 219 -17.53 8.84 -12.34
CA ASN A 219 -16.29 9.37 -11.77
C ASN A 219 -15.63 10.36 -12.74
N PRO A 220 -15.13 11.50 -12.24
CA PRO A 220 -14.47 12.49 -13.08
C PRO A 220 -13.13 11.94 -13.59
N VAL A 221 -12.73 12.39 -14.78
CA VAL A 221 -11.46 12.04 -15.41
C VAL A 221 -10.65 13.33 -15.56
N TYR A 222 -9.54 13.43 -14.84
CA TYR A 222 -8.65 14.58 -14.96
C TYR A 222 -7.39 14.24 -15.75
N LEU A 223 -6.85 15.24 -16.45
CA LEU A 223 -5.46 15.23 -16.89
C LEU A 223 -4.62 16.01 -15.88
N ALA A 224 -3.53 15.39 -15.44
CA ALA A 224 -2.53 15.98 -14.58
C ALA A 224 -1.23 16.22 -15.37
N TYR A 225 -0.59 17.36 -15.12
CA TYR A 225 0.56 17.84 -15.89
C TYR A 225 1.83 17.86 -15.03
N TYR A 226 2.80 17.02 -15.38
CA TYR A 226 4.00 16.77 -14.59
C TYR A 226 5.27 17.23 -15.30
N LYS A 227 6.26 17.64 -14.51
CA LYS A 227 7.61 17.99 -14.97
C LYS A 227 8.65 17.17 -14.23
N LEU A 228 9.41 16.38 -14.98
CA LEU A 228 10.57 15.63 -14.49
C LEU A 228 11.83 16.18 -15.17
N ASN A 229 12.68 16.86 -14.41
CA ASN A 229 13.80 17.65 -14.91
C ASN A 229 13.32 18.61 -16.03
N ASN A 230 13.79 18.44 -17.27
CA ASN A 230 13.39 19.24 -18.42
C ASN A 230 12.27 18.61 -19.27
N GLN A 231 11.80 17.41 -18.91
CA GLN A 231 10.72 16.74 -19.64
C GLN A 231 9.37 17.08 -19.00
N LYS A 232 8.43 17.54 -19.83
CA LYS A 232 7.02 17.71 -19.45
C LYS A 232 6.22 16.55 -20.02
N PHE A 233 5.24 16.06 -19.28
CA PHE A 233 4.30 15.04 -19.73
C PHE A 233 2.97 15.19 -19.01
N LYS A 234 1.93 14.56 -19.57
CA LYS A 234 0.60 14.52 -18.97
C LYS A 234 0.12 13.08 -18.80
N CYS A 235 -0.73 12.83 -17.83
CA CYS A 235 -1.39 11.53 -17.69
C CYS A 235 -2.75 11.70 -17.01
N ASN A 236 -3.56 10.63 -17.04
CA ASN A 236 -4.74 10.57 -16.18
C ASN A 236 -4.30 10.76 -14.72
N ASP A 237 -5.02 11.56 -13.96
CA ASP A 237 -4.74 11.91 -12.57
C ASP A 237 -4.60 10.67 -11.66
N MET A 238 -5.39 9.64 -11.90
CA MET A 238 -5.32 8.36 -11.18
C MET A 238 -4.04 7.56 -11.45
N THR A 239 -3.25 7.92 -12.47
CA THR A 239 -1.94 7.28 -12.73
C THR A 239 -0.93 7.56 -11.61
N MET A 240 -1.00 8.77 -11.02
CA MET A 240 -0.16 9.25 -9.91
C MET A 240 1.31 8.79 -9.98
N PRO A 241 2.05 9.14 -11.04
CA PRO A 241 3.44 8.72 -11.20
C PRO A 241 4.33 9.32 -10.10
N LYS A 242 5.33 8.55 -9.66
CA LYS A 242 6.26 8.92 -8.58
C LYS A 242 7.69 8.68 -9.01
N THR A 243 8.62 9.34 -8.35
CA THR A 243 10.05 9.06 -8.48
C THR A 243 10.61 8.39 -7.24
N VAL A 244 11.66 7.61 -7.45
CA VAL A 244 12.46 7.01 -6.39
C VAL A 244 13.91 6.95 -6.84
N THR A 245 14.84 7.25 -5.95
CA THR A 245 16.27 7.07 -6.21
C THR A 245 16.69 5.71 -5.66
N LEU A 246 17.29 4.85 -6.47
CA LEU A 246 17.88 3.57 -6.04
C LEU A 246 19.34 3.54 -6.53
N ARG A 247 20.31 3.30 -5.64
CA ARG A 247 21.75 3.26 -5.98
C ARG A 247 22.21 4.47 -6.83
N ASN A 248 21.85 5.68 -6.39
CA ASN A 248 22.14 6.96 -7.06
C ASN A 248 21.54 7.13 -8.46
N LYS A 249 20.57 6.28 -8.85
CA LYS A 249 19.84 6.39 -10.11
C LYS A 249 18.39 6.74 -9.84
N THR A 250 17.83 7.60 -10.68
CA THR A 250 16.42 8.00 -10.57
C THR A 250 15.54 7.05 -11.37
N TYR A 251 14.44 6.62 -10.78
CA TYR A 251 13.44 5.79 -11.41
C TYR A 251 12.08 6.48 -11.36
N LEU A 252 11.29 6.33 -12.42
CA LEU A 252 9.89 6.68 -12.47
C LEU A 252 9.05 5.41 -12.28
N TYR A 253 8.10 5.47 -11.35
CA TYR A 253 7.16 4.39 -11.07
C TYR A 253 5.73 4.88 -11.27
N ALA A 254 4.94 4.11 -12.02
CA ALA A 254 3.49 4.28 -12.09
C ALA A 254 2.84 2.89 -11.99
N ALA A 255 1.82 2.75 -11.14
CA ALA A 255 1.26 1.45 -10.78
C ALA A 255 0.69 0.65 -11.96
N SER A 256 0.21 1.34 -13.00
CA SER A 256 -0.33 0.71 -14.22
C SER A 256 0.69 0.52 -15.34
N LEU A 257 1.90 1.07 -15.23
CA LEU A 257 2.90 1.09 -16.30
C LEU A 257 4.17 0.31 -15.94
N GLY A 258 4.53 0.30 -14.66
CA GLY A 258 5.73 -0.33 -14.15
C GLY A 258 6.79 0.64 -13.65
N LEU A 259 8.00 0.13 -13.50
CA LEU A 259 9.19 0.85 -13.04
C LEU A 259 10.14 1.09 -14.21
N TYR A 260 10.57 2.33 -14.38
CA TYR A 260 11.45 2.77 -15.45
C TYR A 260 12.66 3.51 -14.88
N GLU A 261 13.86 3.19 -15.33
CA GLU A 261 15.06 3.98 -15.05
C GLU A 261 15.05 5.22 -15.94
N VAL A 262 15.36 6.38 -15.35
CA VAL A 262 15.49 7.66 -16.03
C VAL A 262 16.95 7.83 -16.48
N LEU A 263 17.18 8.07 -17.77
CA LEU A 263 18.51 8.05 -18.40
C LEU A 263 19.12 9.42 -18.70
N PHE A 264 18.44 10.51 -18.32
CA PHE A 264 18.82 11.90 -18.65
C PHE A 264 18.86 12.81 -17.43
#